data_AF-A0A7J2WIA1-F1
#
_entry.id   AF-A0A7J2WIA1-F1
#
_cell.length_a   1.000
_cell.length_b   1.000
_cell.length_c   1.000
_cell.angle_alpha   90.00
_cell.angle_beta   90.00
_cell.angle_gamma   90.00
#
_symmetry.space_group_name_H-M   'P 1'
#
loop_
_entity.id
_entity.type
_entity.pdbx_description
1 polymer ?
#
loop_
_entity_poly.entity_id
_entity_poly.type
_entity_poly.pdbx_seq_one_letter_code
_entity_poly.pdbx_strand_id
1 'polypeptide(L)'
;MTTPVYATSPNKTIKSVANFMSKQGVSHLPVIDSNEELVGIITKHDVLRAFSQKFHGMFKVSDFMLDNPTIVSPTHSIFYVIDVLLQSSAGKVVVVSDGKPLGIITKSDVLQPLLNINVYIRSFSSSSKTLRSLCEVFKSNTVLIASDVMTTDPIIVPHNEDLAKAADIMVKNRVGCLPVVNSKGTLVGLVVKDSIIKALRGMKTESS
;
A
#
# COMPACT_ATOMS: atom_id res chain seq x y z
N MET A 1 -15.70 -14.83 -9.66
CA MET A 1 -15.59 -15.38 -8.29
C MET A 1 -14.38 -16.31 -8.28
N THR A 2 -13.43 -16.10 -7.36
CA THR A 2 -12.25 -16.98 -7.25
C THR A 2 -12.55 -18.11 -6.26
N THR A 3 -12.32 -19.35 -6.67
CA THR A 3 -12.46 -20.55 -5.84
C THR A 3 -11.11 -21.28 -5.78
N PRO A 4 -10.71 -21.85 -4.63
CA PRO A 4 -11.39 -21.86 -3.33
C PRO A 4 -11.30 -20.52 -2.57
N VAL A 5 -12.27 -20.26 -1.68
CA VAL A 5 -12.20 -19.14 -0.73
C VAL A 5 -11.46 -19.60 0.51
N TYR A 6 -10.37 -18.92 0.85
CA TYR A 6 -9.65 -19.22 2.09
C TYR A 6 -10.33 -18.57 3.29
N ALA A 7 -10.52 -19.33 4.37
CA ALA A 7 -11.09 -18.85 5.62
C ALA A 7 -10.15 -19.10 6.82
N THR A 8 -10.41 -18.41 7.92
CA THR A 8 -9.75 -18.66 9.23
C THR A 8 -10.80 -18.95 10.30
N SER A 9 -10.35 -19.40 11.47
CA SER A 9 -11.18 -19.63 12.66
C SER A 9 -10.93 -18.55 13.70
N PRO A 10 -11.92 -18.20 14.55
CA PRO A 10 -11.76 -17.22 15.63
C PRO A 10 -10.67 -17.61 16.64
N ASN A 11 -10.33 -18.90 16.75
CA ASN A 11 -9.34 -19.42 17.69
C ASN A 11 -7.89 -19.30 17.17
N LYS A 12 -7.66 -18.88 15.92
CA LYS A 12 -6.30 -18.74 15.38
C LYS A 12 -5.64 -17.45 15.85
N THR A 13 -4.36 -17.55 16.22
CA THR A 13 -3.56 -16.38 16.61
C THR A 13 -3.34 -15.42 15.43
N ILE A 14 -3.17 -14.13 15.72
CA ILE A 14 -2.85 -13.10 14.71
C ILE A 14 -1.60 -13.46 13.92
N LYS A 15 -0.60 -14.08 14.56
CA LYS A 15 0.60 -14.58 13.88
C LYS A 15 0.28 -15.66 12.87
N SER A 16 -0.54 -16.65 13.23
CA SER A 16 -0.98 -17.70 12.31
C SER A 16 -1.77 -17.12 11.13
N VAL A 17 -2.67 -16.16 11.40
CA VAL A 17 -3.42 -15.43 10.37
C VAL A 17 -2.49 -14.67 9.42
N ALA A 18 -1.54 -13.90 9.95
CA ALA A 18 -0.59 -13.15 9.15
C ALA A 18 0.29 -14.06 8.28
N ASN A 19 0.73 -15.19 8.82
CA ASN A 19 1.48 -16.21 8.10
C ASN A 19 0.65 -16.78 6.95
N PHE A 20 -0.62 -17.07 7.21
CA PHE A 20 -1.54 -17.60 6.21
C PHE A 20 -1.81 -16.58 5.09
N MET A 21 -2.14 -15.33 5.44
CA MET A 21 -2.32 -14.23 4.49
C MET A 21 -1.11 -14.07 3.58
N SER A 22 0.10 -14.08 4.17
CA SER A 22 1.35 -13.95 3.42
C SER A 22 1.61 -15.14 2.50
N LYS A 23 1.39 -16.37 2.98
CA LYS A 23 1.60 -17.60 2.17
C LYS A 23 0.64 -17.70 0.99
N GLN A 24 -0.62 -17.36 1.21
CA GLN A 24 -1.66 -17.47 0.17
C GLN A 24 -1.79 -16.22 -0.69
N GLY A 25 -1.02 -15.15 -0.43
CA GLY A 25 -1.12 -13.90 -1.17
C GLY A 25 -2.45 -13.17 -0.98
N VAL A 26 -3.17 -13.42 0.12
CA VAL A 26 -4.48 -12.83 0.39
C VAL A 26 -4.39 -11.72 1.45
N SER A 27 -5.29 -10.74 1.36
CA SER A 27 -5.30 -9.60 2.28
C SER A 27 -6.47 -9.59 3.26
N HIS A 28 -7.44 -10.49 3.07
CA HIS A 28 -8.67 -10.59 3.82
C HIS A 28 -9.03 -12.07 3.96
N LEU A 29 -9.59 -12.45 5.10
CA LEU A 29 -10.09 -13.80 5.36
C LEU A 29 -11.45 -13.69 6.05
N PRO A 30 -12.51 -14.35 5.55
CA PRO A 30 -13.67 -14.65 6.37
C PRO A 30 -13.26 -15.47 7.60
N VAL A 31 -13.88 -15.18 8.73
CA VAL A 31 -13.72 -15.89 9.99
C VAL A 31 -14.95 -16.77 10.17
N ILE A 32 -14.74 -18.08 10.19
CA ILE A 32 -15.79 -19.09 10.31
C ILE A 32 -15.60 -19.81 11.64
N ASP A 33 -16.68 -19.97 12.41
CA ASP A 33 -16.64 -20.68 13.69
C ASP A 33 -16.72 -22.22 13.52
N SER A 34 -16.90 -22.95 14.63
CA SER A 34 -17.00 -24.41 14.61
C SER A 34 -18.33 -24.95 14.04
N ASN A 35 -19.35 -24.09 13.91
CA ASN A 35 -20.66 -24.44 13.38
C ASN A 35 -20.78 -24.13 11.88
N GLU A 36 -19.67 -23.83 11.23
CA GLU A 36 -19.58 -23.38 9.82
C GLU A 36 -20.25 -22.02 9.55
N GLU A 37 -20.46 -21.20 10.58
CA GLU A 37 -21.06 -19.88 10.44
C GLU A 37 -20.02 -18.78 10.24
N LEU A 38 -20.30 -17.83 9.33
CA LEU A 38 -19.48 -16.63 9.14
C LEU A 38 -19.70 -15.66 10.30
N VAL A 39 -18.69 -15.53 11.17
CA VAL A 39 -18.75 -14.65 12.34
C VAL A 39 -18.02 -13.32 12.15
N GLY A 40 -17.29 -13.15 11.04
CA GLY A 40 -16.64 -11.88 10.73
C GLY A 40 -15.63 -11.95 9.60
N ILE A 41 -14.84 -10.87 9.45
CA ILE A 41 -13.75 -10.77 8.49
C ILE A 41 -12.52 -10.22 9.21
N ILE A 42 -11.36 -10.81 8.94
CA ILE A 42 -10.08 -10.27 9.38
C ILE A 42 -9.23 -9.86 8.18
N THR A 43 -8.55 -8.73 8.31
CA THR A 43 -7.80 -8.09 7.23
C THR A 43 -6.34 -7.88 7.63
N LYS A 44 -5.46 -7.59 6.66
CA LYS A 44 -4.09 -7.12 6.96
C LYS A 44 -4.10 -5.87 7.85
N HIS A 45 -5.13 -5.02 7.76
CA HIS A 45 -5.23 -3.83 8.60
C HIS A 45 -5.42 -4.20 10.09
N ASP A 46 -6.18 -5.26 10.39
CA ASP A 46 -6.35 -5.74 11.77
C ASP A 46 -5.05 -6.35 12.31
N VAL A 47 -4.31 -7.08 11.46
CA VAL A 47 -2.96 -7.58 11.79
C VAL A 47 -2.01 -6.42 12.12
N LEU A 48 -2.01 -5.37 11.30
CA LEU A 48 -1.21 -4.17 11.54
C LEU A 48 -1.60 -3.45 12.83
N ARG A 49 -2.90 -3.32 13.11
CA ARG A 49 -3.41 -2.71 14.35
C ARG A 49 -3.00 -3.51 15.59
N ALA A 50 -3.08 -4.84 15.53
CA ALA A 50 -2.59 -5.69 16.61
C ALA A 50 -1.07 -5.58 16.78
N PHE A 51 -0.32 -5.45 15.66
CA PHE A 51 1.12 -5.27 15.70
C PHE A 51 1.50 -3.94 16.36
N SER A 52 0.88 -2.83 15.94
CA SER A 52 1.20 -1.50 16.47
C SER A 52 0.93 -1.40 17.96
N GLN A 53 -0.07 -2.10 18.50
CA GLN A 53 -0.39 -2.05 19.93
C GLN A 53 0.56 -2.87 20.81
N LYS A 54 1.09 -3.99 20.32
CA LYS A 54 1.75 -5.01 21.16
C LYS A 54 3.27 -5.07 21.04
N PHE A 55 3.87 -4.50 19.99
CA PHE A 55 5.28 -4.75 19.66
C PHE A 55 6.14 -3.47 19.60
N HIS A 56 5.80 -2.47 20.42
CA HIS A 56 6.55 -1.21 20.52
C HIS A 56 8.01 -1.43 20.92
N GLY A 57 8.92 -0.71 20.26
CA GLY A 57 10.36 -0.73 20.54
C GLY A 57 11.08 -2.03 20.21
N MET A 58 10.41 -3.02 19.61
CA MET A 58 11.02 -4.33 19.32
C MET A 58 11.84 -4.35 18.03
N PHE A 59 11.46 -3.54 17.04
CA PHE A 59 12.10 -3.53 15.72
C PHE A 59 12.21 -2.12 15.19
N LYS A 60 13.26 -1.86 14.43
CA LYS A 60 13.40 -0.62 13.67
C LYS A 60 12.81 -0.80 12.28
N VAL A 61 12.40 0.30 11.67
CA VAL A 61 11.96 0.34 10.27
C VAL A 61 13.05 -0.23 9.35
N SER A 62 14.32 0.12 9.58
CA SER A 62 15.46 -0.38 8.81
C SER A 62 15.60 -1.90 8.78
N ASP A 63 15.07 -2.62 9.78
CA ASP A 63 15.24 -4.07 9.88
C ASP A 63 14.31 -4.83 8.92
N PHE A 64 13.24 -4.18 8.44
CA PHE A 64 12.19 -4.81 7.62
C PHE A 64 11.78 -3.99 6.38
N MET A 65 12.38 -2.82 6.15
CA MET A 65 12.10 -2.01 4.97
C MET A 65 12.57 -2.71 3.69
N LEU A 66 12.02 -2.29 2.56
CA LEU A 66 12.57 -2.60 1.25
C LEU A 66 13.71 -1.61 0.98
N ASP A 67 14.96 -2.06 0.96
CA ASP A 67 16.14 -1.19 0.77
C ASP A 67 16.22 -0.58 -0.64
N ASN A 68 15.71 -1.30 -1.66
CA ASN A 68 15.68 -0.85 -3.05
C ASN A 68 14.24 -0.70 -3.52
N PRO A 69 13.51 0.33 -3.05
CA PRO A 69 12.15 0.56 -3.50
C PRO A 69 12.15 0.95 -4.98
N THR A 70 11.07 0.59 -5.67
CA THR A 70 10.89 1.00 -7.06
C THR A 70 10.61 2.51 -7.12
N ILE A 71 11.47 3.24 -7.82
CA ILE A 71 11.47 4.71 -7.87
C ILE A 71 11.22 5.18 -9.30
N VAL A 72 10.52 6.32 -9.44
CA VAL A 72 10.36 7.05 -10.70
C VAL A 72 10.62 8.55 -10.52
N SER A 73 11.16 9.22 -11.53
CA SER A 73 11.13 10.69 -11.66
C SER A 73 9.70 11.23 -11.87
N PRO A 74 9.36 12.43 -11.37
CA PRO A 74 8.07 13.08 -11.64
C PRO A 74 7.80 13.33 -13.13
N THR A 75 8.85 13.38 -13.96
CA THR A 75 8.74 13.64 -15.42
C THR A 75 8.59 12.38 -16.26
N HIS A 76 8.64 11.18 -15.68
CA HIS A 76 8.45 9.96 -16.46
C HIS A 76 7.04 9.88 -17.03
N SER A 77 6.93 9.35 -18.25
CA SER A 77 5.64 9.09 -18.88
C SER A 77 4.84 8.06 -18.09
N ILE A 78 3.51 8.22 -18.12
CA ILE A 78 2.60 7.28 -17.46
C ILE A 78 2.78 5.84 -17.95
N PHE A 79 3.14 5.63 -19.22
CA PHE A 79 3.39 4.30 -19.78
C PHE A 79 4.60 3.62 -19.14
N TYR A 80 5.69 4.37 -18.94
CA TYR A 80 6.85 3.87 -18.20
C TYR A 80 6.50 3.59 -16.74
N VAL A 81 5.76 4.48 -16.10
CA VAL A 81 5.28 4.28 -14.72
C VAL A 81 4.43 3.01 -14.60
N ILE A 82 3.55 2.74 -15.55
CA ILE A 82 2.74 1.51 -15.60
C ILE A 82 3.64 0.28 -15.69
N ASP A 83 4.60 0.27 -16.61
CA ASP A 83 5.51 -0.87 -16.80
C ASP A 83 6.28 -1.17 -15.51
N VAL A 84 6.89 -0.13 -14.92
CA VAL A 84 7.63 -0.22 -13.67
C VAL A 84 6.72 -0.64 -12.50
N LEU A 85 5.49 -0.14 -12.44
CA LEU A 85 4.51 -0.50 -11.40
C LEU A 85 4.05 -1.96 -11.49
N LEU A 86 3.92 -2.51 -12.71
CA LEU A 86 3.58 -3.91 -12.95
C LEU A 86 4.72 -4.86 -12.55
N GLN A 87 5.96 -4.41 -12.70
CA GLN A 87 7.17 -5.15 -12.30
C GLN A 87 7.50 -4.98 -10.80
N SER A 88 6.97 -3.95 -10.15
CA SER A 88 7.21 -3.67 -8.73
C SER A 88 6.60 -4.76 -7.83
N SER A 89 7.44 -5.37 -6.99
CA SER A 89 7.02 -6.37 -6.00
C SER A 89 6.09 -5.82 -4.91
N ALA A 90 6.18 -4.51 -4.62
CA ALA A 90 5.34 -3.84 -3.63
C ALA A 90 3.95 -3.44 -4.16
N GLY A 91 3.76 -3.49 -5.49
CA GLY A 91 2.60 -2.93 -6.20
C GLY A 91 2.47 -1.40 -6.10
N LYS A 92 3.59 -0.68 -5.86
CA LYS A 92 3.65 0.78 -5.67
C LYS A 92 5.02 1.28 -6.10
N VAL A 93 5.07 2.52 -6.58
CA VAL A 93 6.33 3.22 -6.87
C VAL A 93 6.39 4.53 -6.09
N VAL A 94 7.60 4.94 -5.72
CA VAL A 94 7.86 6.22 -5.06
C VAL A 94 8.34 7.20 -6.10
N VAL A 95 7.69 8.36 -6.21
CA VAL A 95 8.13 9.45 -7.06
C VAL A 95 9.19 10.25 -6.32
N VAL A 96 10.37 10.41 -6.91
CA VAL A 96 11.54 11.03 -6.26
C VAL A 96 12.14 12.11 -7.14
N SER A 97 12.53 13.23 -6.52
CA SER A 97 13.34 14.29 -7.13
C SER A 97 14.38 14.75 -6.13
N ASP A 98 15.63 14.97 -6.57
CA ASP A 98 16.76 15.35 -5.71
C ASP A 98 16.94 14.44 -4.47
N GLY A 99 16.66 13.15 -4.65
CA GLY A 99 16.71 12.13 -3.61
C GLY A 99 15.57 12.19 -2.58
N LYS A 100 14.64 13.15 -2.69
CA LYS A 100 13.49 13.30 -1.77
C LYS A 100 12.23 12.66 -2.34
N PRO A 101 11.44 11.93 -1.52
CA PRO A 101 10.16 11.40 -1.97
C PRO A 101 9.13 12.54 -2.11
N LEU A 102 8.64 12.74 -3.34
CA LEU A 102 7.62 13.74 -3.68
C LEU A 102 6.20 13.16 -3.69
N GLY A 103 6.06 11.87 -3.98
CA GLY A 103 4.77 11.24 -4.14
C GLY A 103 4.82 9.73 -4.20
N ILE A 104 3.65 9.11 -4.23
CA ILE A 104 3.47 7.67 -4.40
C ILE A 104 2.47 7.44 -5.52
N ILE A 105 2.74 6.42 -6.35
CA ILE A 105 1.82 5.96 -7.38
C ILE A 105 1.55 4.47 -7.15
N THR A 106 0.27 4.13 -7.12
CA THR A 106 -0.27 2.77 -7.03
C THR A 106 -1.13 2.45 -8.25
N LYS A 107 -1.59 1.20 -8.35
CA LYS A 107 -2.50 0.78 -9.44
C LYS A 107 -3.78 1.64 -9.46
N SER A 108 -4.28 2.01 -8.30
CA SER A 108 -5.49 2.83 -8.18
C SER A 108 -5.29 4.24 -8.74
N ASP A 109 -4.12 4.84 -8.52
CA ASP A 109 -3.80 6.20 -8.97
C ASP A 109 -3.74 6.28 -10.50
N VAL A 110 -3.26 5.22 -11.15
CA VAL A 110 -3.23 5.15 -12.62
C VAL A 110 -4.59 4.78 -13.21
N LEU A 111 -5.38 3.94 -12.52
CA LEU A 111 -6.69 3.52 -13.01
C LEU A 111 -7.73 4.65 -12.96
N GLN A 112 -7.69 5.53 -11.95
CA GLN A 112 -8.68 6.60 -11.78
C GLN A 112 -8.76 7.55 -12.99
N PRO A 113 -7.64 8.11 -13.52
CA PRO A 113 -7.65 8.90 -14.75
C PRO A 113 -8.23 8.14 -15.95
N LEU A 114 -7.96 6.84 -16.08
CA LEU A 114 -8.43 6.01 -17.19
C LEU A 114 -9.92 5.66 -17.09
N LEU A 115 -10.44 5.45 -15.88
CA LEU A 115 -11.87 5.17 -15.68
C LEU A 115 -12.74 6.40 -15.92
N ASN A 116 -12.23 7.60 -15.64
CA ASN A 116 -12.90 8.85 -15.99
C ASN A 116 -13.06 9.03 -17.52
N ILE A 117 -12.30 8.31 -18.36
CA ILE A 117 -12.48 8.26 -19.82
C ILE A 117 -13.77 7.53 -20.18
N ASN A 118 -13.98 6.36 -19.57
CA ASN A 118 -15.05 5.43 -19.95
C ASN A 118 -16.40 5.78 -19.31
N VAL A 119 -16.38 6.44 -18.14
CA VAL A 119 -17.58 7.05 -17.55
C VAL A 119 -18.06 8.22 -18.42
N TYR A 120 -17.15 9.02 -18.98
CA TYR A 120 -17.53 10.18 -19.80
C TYR A 120 -18.22 9.82 -21.13
N ILE A 121 -17.86 8.70 -21.75
CA ILE A 121 -18.56 8.19 -22.96
C ILE A 121 -19.99 7.72 -22.60
N ARG A 122 -20.21 7.25 -21.36
CA ARG A 122 -21.53 6.75 -20.91
C ARG A 122 -22.41 7.79 -20.24
N SER A 123 -21.87 8.85 -19.66
CA SER A 123 -22.61 9.83 -18.85
C SER A 123 -22.77 11.18 -19.52
N PHE A 124 -23.04 11.21 -20.83
CA PHE A 124 -23.49 12.42 -21.55
C PHE A 124 -24.94 12.81 -21.16
N SER A 125 -25.20 12.84 -19.85
CA SER A 125 -26.33 13.51 -19.22
C SER A 125 -25.87 14.14 -17.90
N SER A 126 -25.76 15.47 -17.94
CA SER A 126 -25.86 16.43 -16.83
C SER A 126 -24.69 16.62 -15.84
N SER A 127 -23.98 17.74 -16.09
CA SER A 127 -23.56 18.79 -15.14
C SER A 127 -22.93 18.41 -13.78
N SER A 128 -21.59 18.53 -13.69
CA SER A 128 -20.95 19.07 -12.48
C SER A 128 -19.57 19.67 -12.78
N LYS A 129 -19.21 20.73 -12.04
CA LYS A 129 -18.09 21.67 -12.27
C LYS A 129 -16.69 21.01 -12.30
N THR A 130 -16.56 19.77 -11.82
CA THR A 130 -15.32 18.96 -11.85
C THR A 130 -14.89 18.52 -13.25
N LEU A 131 -15.82 18.56 -14.22
CA LEU A 131 -15.57 18.16 -15.62
C LEU A 131 -14.70 19.14 -16.40
N ARG A 132 -14.53 20.39 -15.93
CA ARG A 132 -13.70 21.38 -16.63
C ARG A 132 -12.22 20.99 -16.64
N SER A 133 -11.70 20.52 -15.51
CA SER A 133 -10.30 20.09 -15.35
C SER A 133 -9.99 18.81 -16.13
N LEU A 134 -10.96 17.89 -16.21
CA LEU A 134 -10.82 16.65 -16.98
C LEU A 134 -10.92 16.90 -18.49
N CYS A 135 -11.79 17.81 -18.95
CA CYS A 135 -11.87 18.17 -20.37
C CYS A 135 -10.61 18.88 -20.89
N GLU A 136 -9.83 19.58 -20.06
CA GLU A 136 -8.56 20.19 -20.47
C GLU A 136 -7.47 19.14 -20.74
N VAL A 137 -7.43 18.06 -19.94
CA VAL A 137 -6.51 16.93 -20.12
C VAL A 137 -6.78 16.20 -21.45
N PHE A 138 -8.05 15.95 -21.79
CA PHE A 138 -8.42 15.23 -23.01
C PHE A 138 -8.47 16.07 -24.28
N LYS A 139 -8.58 17.41 -24.18
CA LYS A 139 -8.52 18.31 -25.35
C LYS A 139 -7.10 18.50 -25.92
N SER A 140 -6.06 18.11 -25.17
CA SER A 140 -4.69 18.57 -25.45
C SER A 140 -3.74 17.51 -26.02
N ASN A 141 -4.21 16.29 -26.36
CA ASN A 141 -3.35 15.24 -26.92
C ASN A 141 -2.07 14.98 -26.07
N THR A 142 -2.14 15.25 -24.76
CA THR A 142 -0.97 15.31 -23.87
C THR A 142 -0.74 13.96 -23.20
N VAL A 143 0.49 13.45 -23.29
CA VAL A 143 0.92 12.26 -22.57
C VAL A 143 1.04 12.62 -21.09
N LEU A 144 0.24 11.96 -20.23
CA LEU A 144 0.35 12.12 -18.77
C LEU A 144 1.74 11.69 -18.28
N ILE A 145 2.21 12.39 -17.26
CA ILE A 145 3.46 12.07 -16.55
C ILE A 145 3.18 11.67 -15.10
N ALA A 146 4.20 11.18 -14.40
CA ALA A 146 4.10 10.70 -13.03
C ALA A 146 3.54 11.77 -12.07
N SER A 147 3.95 13.04 -12.21
CA SER A 147 3.43 14.13 -11.37
C SER A 147 1.94 14.42 -11.55
N ASP A 148 1.35 14.04 -12.69
CA ASP A 148 -0.08 14.28 -12.95
C ASP A 148 -0.99 13.29 -12.22
N VAL A 149 -0.45 12.13 -11.82
CA VAL A 149 -1.22 11.02 -11.22
C VAL A 149 -0.80 10.67 -9.81
N MET A 150 0.34 11.16 -9.32
CA MET A 150 0.83 10.81 -7.99
C MET A 150 -0.03 11.38 -6.87
N THR A 151 -0.13 10.63 -5.77
CA THR A 151 -0.51 11.23 -4.49
C THR A 151 0.71 12.00 -3.97
N THR A 152 0.58 13.33 -3.83
CA THR A 152 1.67 14.21 -3.37
C THR A 152 1.86 14.13 -1.86
N ASP A 153 3.02 14.62 -1.40
CA ASP A 153 3.35 14.81 0.02
C ASP A 153 3.15 13.54 0.87
N PRO A 154 3.83 12.44 0.51
CA PRO A 154 3.63 11.17 1.19
C PRO A 154 4.12 11.24 2.64
N ILE A 155 3.43 10.53 3.52
CA ILE A 155 3.85 10.41 4.91
C ILE A 155 5.15 9.60 4.97
N ILE A 156 6.24 10.26 5.37
CA ILE A 156 7.57 9.67 5.49
C ILE A 156 7.86 9.19 6.91
N VAL A 157 8.78 8.23 7.04
CA VAL A 157 9.31 7.78 8.33
C VAL A 157 10.84 7.70 8.32
N PRO A 158 11.52 8.04 9.43
CA PRO A 158 12.96 7.81 9.55
C PRO A 158 13.31 6.32 9.55
N HIS A 159 14.47 5.93 9.00
CA HIS A 159 14.90 4.51 9.00
C HIS A 159 15.11 3.93 10.41
N ASN A 160 15.42 4.77 11.40
CA ASN A 160 15.66 4.36 12.79
C ASN A 160 14.39 4.41 13.66
N GLU A 161 13.24 4.78 13.09
CA GLU A 161 11.96 4.82 13.80
C GLU A 161 11.49 3.42 14.20
N ASP A 162 10.65 3.35 15.23
CA ASP A 162 10.00 2.11 15.66
C ASP A 162 9.04 1.59 14.57
N LEU A 163 9.19 0.32 14.20
CA LEU A 163 8.32 -0.33 13.23
C LEU A 163 6.85 -0.39 13.71
N ALA A 164 6.61 -0.51 15.02
CA ALA A 164 5.25 -0.49 15.57
C ALA A 164 4.58 0.88 15.37
N LYS A 165 5.34 1.96 15.54
CA LYS A 165 4.88 3.31 15.24
C LYS A 165 4.63 3.52 13.75
N ALA A 166 5.48 2.98 12.88
CA ALA A 166 5.22 2.99 11.44
C ALA A 166 3.91 2.23 11.09
N ALA A 167 3.64 1.10 11.74
CA ALA A 167 2.37 0.39 11.58
C ALA A 167 1.18 1.22 12.08
N ASP A 168 1.31 1.94 13.20
CA ASP A 168 0.28 2.84 13.71
C ASP A 168 -0.03 3.98 12.73
N ILE A 169 1.01 4.60 12.16
CA ILE A 169 0.87 5.63 11.12
C ILE A 169 0.11 5.07 9.91
N MET A 170 0.42 3.86 9.45
CA MET A 170 -0.30 3.21 8.35
C MET A 170 -1.78 2.97 8.68
N VAL A 171 -2.07 2.55 9.91
CA VAL A 171 -3.44 2.29 10.38
C VAL A 171 -4.24 3.58 10.44
N LYS A 172 -3.73 4.61 11.14
CA LYS A 172 -4.42 5.89 11.35
C LYS A 172 -4.67 6.64 10.04
N ASN A 173 -3.67 6.69 9.17
CA ASN A 173 -3.76 7.41 7.90
C ASN A 173 -4.32 6.55 6.76
N ARG A 174 -4.66 5.28 7.04
CA ARG A 174 -5.17 4.31 6.04
C ARG A 174 -4.25 4.15 4.82
N VAL A 175 -2.95 4.30 5.00
CA VAL A 175 -1.95 4.18 3.93
C VAL A 175 -1.34 2.78 3.87
N GLY A 176 -0.95 2.36 2.67
CA GLY A 176 -0.41 1.03 2.40
C GLY A 176 1.11 0.91 2.55
N CYS A 177 1.80 2.04 2.63
CA CYS A 177 3.25 2.14 2.69
C CYS A 177 3.68 3.53 3.17
N LEU A 178 4.94 3.63 3.61
CA LEU A 178 5.58 4.87 4.01
C LEU A 178 7.00 4.89 3.40
N PRO A 179 7.37 5.93 2.64
CA PRO A 179 8.75 6.11 2.20
C PRO A 179 9.65 6.31 3.41
N VAL A 180 10.81 5.65 3.40
CA VAL A 180 11.77 5.67 4.51
C VAL A 180 12.92 6.58 4.15
N VAL A 181 13.24 7.53 5.02
CA VAL A 181 14.30 8.52 4.78
C VAL A 181 15.43 8.43 5.80
N ASN A 182 16.61 8.90 5.40
CA ASN A 182 17.72 9.14 6.32
C ASN A 182 17.65 10.52 6.99
N SER A 183 18.64 10.82 7.82
CA SER A 183 18.76 12.10 8.53
C SER A 183 18.85 13.33 7.62
N LYS A 184 19.22 13.15 6.34
CA LYS A 184 19.25 14.21 5.32
C LYS A 184 17.93 14.36 4.56
N GLY A 185 16.92 13.54 4.87
CA GLY A 185 15.65 13.50 4.16
C GLY A 185 15.72 12.77 2.81
N THR A 186 16.82 12.09 2.52
CA THR A 186 16.97 11.29 1.29
C THR A 186 16.27 9.94 1.47
N LEU A 187 15.56 9.50 0.44
CA LEU A 187 14.92 8.18 0.40
C LEU A 187 15.97 7.07 0.49
N VAL A 188 15.79 6.16 1.45
CA VAL A 188 16.65 4.99 1.66
C VAL A 188 15.87 3.67 1.70
N GLY A 189 14.53 3.73 1.65
CA GLY A 189 13.73 2.52 1.60
C GLY A 189 12.23 2.78 1.50
N LEU A 190 11.46 1.69 1.54
CA LEU A 190 10.00 1.73 1.60
C LEU A 190 9.52 0.68 2.59
N VAL A 191 8.75 1.09 3.60
CA VAL A 191 8.06 0.14 4.49
C VAL A 191 6.64 -0.07 3.97
N VAL A 192 6.23 -1.33 3.84
CA VAL A 192 4.89 -1.74 3.36
C VAL A 192 4.21 -2.61 4.40
N LYS A 193 2.88 -2.84 4.28
CA LYS A 193 2.15 -3.75 5.18
C LYS A 193 2.83 -5.13 5.31
N ASP A 194 3.41 -5.63 4.22
CA ASP A 194 4.11 -6.92 4.22
C ASP A 194 5.42 -6.91 5.00
N SER A 195 6.08 -5.75 5.19
CA SER A 195 7.24 -5.61 6.10
C SER A 195 6.83 -5.91 7.54
N ILE A 196 5.67 -5.41 7.97
CA ILE A 196 5.12 -5.63 9.32
C ILE A 196 4.69 -7.10 9.50
N ILE A 197 4.10 -7.70 8.46
CA ILE A 197 3.77 -9.12 8.46
C ILE A 197 5.04 -10.00 8.53
N LYS A 198 6.12 -9.61 7.83
CA LYS A 198 7.43 -10.28 7.92
C LYS A 198 8.03 -10.16 9.33
N ALA A 199 7.90 -9.02 9.99
CA ALA A 199 8.35 -8.85 11.39
C ALA A 199 7.61 -9.80 12.33
N LEU A 200 6.28 -9.90 12.20
CA LEU A 200 5.47 -10.82 13.00
C LEU A 200 5.84 -12.30 12.75
N ARG A 201 6.26 -12.64 11.52
CA ARG A 201 6.75 -13.97 11.13
C ARG A 201 8.11 -14.32 11.72
N GLY A 202 9.03 -13.34 11.73
CA GLY A 202 10.42 -13.50 12.17
C GLY A 202 10.58 -13.72 13.69
N MET A 203 9.54 -13.43 14.47
CA MET A 203 9.49 -13.78 15.88
C MET A 203 9.51 -15.31 16.02
N LYS A 204 10.42 -15.89 16.82
CA LYS A 204 10.25 -17.29 17.27
C LYS A 204 8.96 -17.38 18.08
N THR A 205 8.17 -18.43 17.89
CA THR A 205 7.14 -18.78 18.88
C THR A 205 7.91 -19.16 20.15
N GLU A 206 7.74 -18.40 21.22
CA GLU A 206 7.97 -18.97 22.54
C GLU A 206 7.04 -20.18 22.64
N SER A 207 7.67 -21.34 22.78
CA SER A 207 7.05 -22.62 23.02
C SER A 207 6.24 -22.52 24.30
N SER A 208 4.95 -22.83 24.24
CA SER A 208 4.15 -23.36 25.35
C SER A 208 2.97 -24.09 24.77
#